data_AF-F3GM96-F1
#
_entry.id   AF-F3GM96-F1
#
_cell.length_a   1.000
_cell.length_b   1.000
_cell.length_c   1.000
_cell.angle_alpha   90.00
_cell.angle_beta   90.00
_cell.angle_gamma   90.00
#
_symmetry.space_group_name_H-M   'P 1'
#
loop_
_entity.id
_entity.type
_entity.pdbx_description
1 polymer ?
#
loop_
_entity_poly.entity_id
_entity_poly.type
_entity_poly.pdbx_seq_one_letter_code
_entity_poly.pdbx_strand_id
1 'polypeptide(L)'
;GQLLLKNLNVVNNQSGEISSANGFTLTANSLDNTDGSLLSDKALVVRINQLLTNLRGKISANGVNLSAATLDNRSAEISSLSTLTATIGQFDNSAKGRLLANGTMLLTADNLNNQNGVVSGQ
;
A
#
# COMPACT_ATOMS: atom_id res chain seq x y z
N GLY A 1 -0.62 -22.56 2.75
CA GLY A 1 -1.15 -21.79 3.91
C GLY A 1 -0.92 -20.31 3.67
N GLN A 2 -1.57 -19.43 4.44
CA GLN A 2 -1.38 -17.98 4.33
C GLN A 2 0.03 -17.59 4.80
N LEU A 3 0.76 -16.77 4.03
CA LEU A 3 2.02 -16.18 4.47
C LEU A 3 1.74 -15.07 5.48
N LEU A 4 2.47 -15.07 6.60
CA LEU A 4 2.34 -14.06 7.66
C LEU A 4 3.74 -13.54 8.04
N LEU A 5 3.98 -12.27 7.76
CA LEU A 5 5.19 -11.54 8.16
C LEU A 5 4.80 -10.57 9.28
N LYS A 6 5.14 -10.91 10.53
CA LYS A 6 4.69 -10.17 11.73
C LYS A 6 5.87 -9.72 12.58
N ASN A 7 5.66 -8.67 13.37
CA ASN A 7 6.63 -8.12 14.33
C ASN A 7 7.96 -7.71 13.69
N LEU A 8 7.93 -7.25 12.44
CA LEU A 8 9.11 -6.76 11.76
C LEU A 8 9.37 -5.32 12.20
N ASN A 9 10.64 -4.97 12.44
CA ASN A 9 10.96 -3.57 12.68
C ASN A 9 10.94 -2.80 11.35
N VAL A 10 11.90 -3.13 10.47
CA VAL A 10 12.02 -2.52 9.14
C VAL A 10 11.92 -3.62 8.09
N VAL A 11 11.14 -3.37 7.05
CA VAL A 11 11.15 -4.17 5.82
C VAL A 11 11.71 -3.30 4.70
N ASN A 12 12.85 -3.73 4.14
CA ASN A 12 13.42 -3.12 2.95
C ASN A 12 13.12 -4.00 1.75
N ASN A 13 12.27 -3.51 0.85
CA ASN A 13 11.92 -4.12 -0.43
C ASN A 13 12.31 -3.21 -1.61
N GLN A 14 13.39 -2.43 -1.46
CA GLN A 14 13.87 -1.55 -2.52
C GLN A 14 14.32 -2.38 -3.74
N SER A 15 13.80 -2.04 -4.92
CA SER A 15 14.06 -2.79 -6.17
C SER A 15 13.79 -4.31 -6.07
N GLY A 16 13.01 -4.73 -5.07
CA GLY A 16 12.71 -6.12 -4.77
C GLY A 16 11.26 -6.47 -5.10
N GLU A 17 10.92 -7.73 -4.88
CA GLU A 17 9.56 -8.23 -4.97
C GLU A 17 9.23 -9.10 -3.74
N ILE A 18 8.10 -8.80 -3.11
CA ILE A 18 7.46 -9.67 -2.12
C ILE A 18 6.10 -10.04 -2.70
N SER A 19 5.91 -11.30 -3.06
CA SER A 19 4.69 -11.74 -3.71
C SER A 19 4.16 -13.08 -3.20
N SER A 20 2.85 -13.31 -3.42
CA SER A 20 2.18 -14.56 -3.09
C SER A 20 0.95 -14.79 -3.96
N ALA A 21 0.79 -16.02 -4.47
CA ALA A 21 -0.41 -16.46 -5.17
C ALA A 21 -1.64 -16.61 -4.25
N ASN A 22 -1.43 -16.56 -2.93
CA ASN A 22 -2.45 -16.49 -1.90
C ASN A 22 -2.44 -15.11 -1.25
N GLY A 23 -3.43 -14.83 -0.41
CA GLY A 23 -3.41 -13.62 0.41
C GLY A 23 -2.28 -13.67 1.43
N PHE A 24 -1.80 -12.52 1.88
CA PHE A 24 -0.82 -12.45 2.96
C PHE A 24 -0.94 -11.18 3.78
N THR A 25 -0.32 -11.20 4.95
CA THR A 25 -0.23 -10.05 5.86
C THR A 25 1.22 -9.66 6.07
N LEU A 26 1.50 -8.36 5.92
CA LEU A 26 2.77 -7.73 6.27
C LEU A 26 2.52 -6.73 7.39
N THR A 27 3.15 -6.96 8.55
CA THR A 27 3.12 -6.05 9.70
C THR A 27 4.54 -5.66 10.09
N ALA A 28 4.82 -4.35 10.06
CA ALA A 28 6.12 -3.78 10.38
C ALA A 28 6.03 -2.40 11.05
N ASN A 29 7.13 -1.89 11.63
CA ASN A 29 7.17 -0.47 12.00
C ASN A 29 7.36 0.43 10.77
N SER A 30 8.25 0.04 9.85
CA SER A 30 8.44 0.72 8.58
C SER A 30 8.57 -0.26 7.42
N LEU A 31 8.13 0.17 6.24
CA LEU A 31 8.31 -0.53 4.98
C LEU A 31 8.80 0.47 3.93
N ASP A 32 9.93 0.16 3.31
CA ASP A 32 10.42 0.84 2.13
C ASP A 32 10.24 -0.07 0.91
N ASN A 33 9.33 0.32 0.03
CA ASN A 33 8.99 -0.33 -1.23
C ASN A 33 9.42 0.53 -2.44
N THR A 34 10.48 1.34 -2.28
CA THR A 34 10.98 2.23 -3.35
C THR A 34 11.49 1.41 -4.54
N ASP A 35 10.98 1.70 -5.74
CA ASP A 35 11.25 0.93 -6.96
C ASP A 35 10.94 -0.59 -6.81
N GLY A 36 10.18 -0.97 -5.77
CA GLY A 36 9.87 -2.35 -5.41
C GLY A 36 8.41 -2.74 -5.69
N SER A 37 8.10 -4.02 -5.48
CA SER A 37 6.77 -4.59 -5.69
C SER A 37 6.28 -5.42 -4.50
N LEU A 38 5.05 -5.16 -4.07
CA LEU A 38 4.31 -5.96 -3.08
C LEU A 38 3.01 -6.48 -3.72
N LEU A 39 2.97 -7.76 -4.08
CA LEU A 39 1.96 -8.31 -5.00
C LEU A 39 1.22 -9.51 -4.42
N SER A 40 -0.12 -9.52 -4.49
CA SER A 40 -0.93 -10.64 -4.01
C SER A 40 -2.05 -10.97 -4.99
N ASP A 41 -2.23 -12.25 -5.35
CA ASP A 41 -3.34 -12.66 -6.22
C ASP A 41 -4.70 -12.68 -5.48
N LYS A 42 -4.68 -12.61 -4.15
CA LYS A 42 -5.86 -12.51 -3.26
C LYS A 42 -5.73 -11.29 -2.35
N ALA A 43 -6.43 -11.27 -1.22
CA ALA A 43 -6.39 -10.16 -0.27
C ALA A 43 -5.00 -9.93 0.34
N LEU A 44 -4.53 -8.69 0.28
CA LEU A 44 -3.30 -8.22 0.90
C LEU A 44 -3.63 -7.31 2.09
N VAL A 45 -3.02 -7.60 3.24
CA VAL A 45 -3.13 -6.75 4.43
C VAL A 45 -1.76 -6.16 4.77
N VAL A 46 -1.66 -4.85 4.81
CA VAL A 46 -0.42 -4.12 5.11
C VAL A 46 -0.66 -3.23 6.32
N ARG A 47 0.05 -3.51 7.42
CA ARG A 47 -0.03 -2.74 8.66
C ARG A 47 1.33 -2.18 9.02
N ILE A 48 1.52 -0.89 8.80
CA ILE A 48 2.78 -0.20 9.08
C ILE A 48 2.57 0.78 10.22
N ASN A 49 3.31 0.65 11.32
CA ASN A 49 3.05 1.50 12.49
C ASN A 49 3.48 2.95 12.27
N GLN A 50 4.53 3.18 11.48
CA GLN A 50 5.12 4.49 11.24
C GLN A 50 5.05 4.84 9.75
N LEU A 51 6.13 4.63 9.01
CA LEU A 51 6.31 5.09 7.64
C LEU A 51 6.22 3.94 6.64
N LEU A 52 5.30 4.08 5.70
CA LEU A 52 5.27 3.33 4.45
C LEU A 52 5.78 4.24 3.32
N THR A 53 6.96 3.93 2.79
CA THR A 53 7.49 4.55 1.58
C THR A 53 7.20 3.65 0.39
N ASN A 54 6.39 4.12 -0.54
CA ASN A 54 6.11 3.47 -1.82
C ASN A 54 6.42 4.48 -2.93
N LEU A 55 7.71 4.69 -3.25
CA LEU A 55 8.14 5.65 -4.26
C LEU A 55 8.53 4.92 -5.55
N ARG A 56 7.91 5.26 -6.69
CA ARG A 56 8.05 4.48 -7.95
C ARG A 56 7.80 2.97 -7.79
N GLY A 57 7.21 2.58 -6.66
CA GLY A 57 6.90 1.20 -6.33
C GLY A 57 5.45 0.85 -6.67
N LYS A 58 5.13 -0.42 -6.47
CA LYS A 58 3.80 -0.96 -6.68
C LYS A 58 3.34 -1.80 -5.48
N ILE A 59 2.13 -1.53 -5.01
CA ILE A 59 1.40 -2.43 -4.09
C ILE A 59 0.09 -2.81 -4.78
N SER A 60 -0.11 -4.08 -5.07
CA SER A 60 -1.27 -4.52 -5.87
C SER A 60 -1.84 -5.83 -5.37
N ALA A 61 -3.17 -5.90 -5.26
CA ALA A 61 -3.84 -7.13 -4.84
C ALA A 61 -5.28 -7.27 -5.34
N ASN A 62 -5.87 -8.45 -5.16
CA ASN A 62 -7.32 -8.64 -5.30
C ASN A 62 -8.01 -8.42 -3.93
N GLY A 63 -8.04 -7.15 -3.51
CA GLY A 63 -8.41 -6.72 -2.16
C GLY A 63 -7.20 -6.18 -1.40
N VAL A 64 -7.25 -4.91 -0.98
CA VAL A 64 -6.19 -4.27 -0.18
C VAL A 64 -6.77 -3.72 1.10
N ASN A 65 -6.17 -4.06 2.23
CA ASN A 65 -6.40 -3.43 3.53
C ASN A 65 -5.09 -2.83 4.04
N LEU A 66 -5.01 -1.50 4.08
CA LEU A 66 -3.78 -0.76 4.37
C LEU A 66 -3.98 0.15 5.58
N SER A 67 -3.03 0.13 6.52
CA SER A 67 -2.93 1.14 7.56
C SER A 67 -1.50 1.62 7.74
N ALA A 68 -1.31 2.94 7.83
CA ALA A 68 -0.01 3.56 8.11
C ALA A 68 -0.15 4.89 8.84
N ALA A 69 0.75 5.23 9.76
CA ALA A 69 0.78 6.60 10.31
C ALA A 69 1.19 7.62 9.24
N THR A 70 2.11 7.25 8.35
CA THR A 70 2.49 8.05 7.19
C THR A 70 2.67 7.16 5.97
N LEU A 71 2.14 7.62 4.84
CA LEU A 71 2.28 6.99 3.53
C LEU A 71 2.79 8.01 2.52
N ASP A 72 3.94 7.72 1.92
CA ASP A 72 4.45 8.40 0.73
C ASP A 72 4.25 7.51 -0.49
N ASN A 73 3.31 7.87 -1.35
CA ASN A 73 2.94 7.15 -2.58
C ASN A 73 3.23 8.00 -3.84
N ARG A 74 4.17 8.94 -3.77
CA ARG A 74 4.48 9.80 -4.91
C ARG A 74 5.08 9.02 -6.07
N SER A 75 4.62 9.33 -7.29
CA SER A 75 5.03 8.65 -8.52
C SER A 75 4.90 7.13 -8.48
N ALA A 76 3.98 6.60 -7.67
CA ALA A 76 3.81 5.18 -7.42
C ALA A 76 2.35 4.75 -7.53
N GLU A 77 2.12 3.44 -7.41
CA GLU A 77 0.77 2.87 -7.50
C GLU A 77 0.46 1.97 -6.29
N ILE A 78 -0.71 2.20 -5.71
CA ILE A 78 -1.41 1.25 -4.83
C ILE A 78 -2.73 0.93 -5.50
N SER A 79 -2.97 -0.33 -5.84
CA SER A 79 -4.15 -0.75 -6.58
C SER A 79 -4.82 -2.01 -6.02
N SER A 80 -6.14 -2.05 -6.12
CA SER A 80 -6.94 -3.22 -5.82
C SER A 80 -7.83 -3.58 -7.00
N LEU A 81 -7.88 -4.86 -7.37
CA LEU A 81 -8.87 -5.38 -8.33
C LEU A 81 -10.28 -5.52 -7.74
N SER A 82 -10.42 -5.30 -6.43
CA SER A 82 -11.69 -5.35 -5.68
C SER A 82 -11.71 -4.18 -4.69
N THR A 83 -12.18 -4.39 -3.46
CA THR A 83 -12.21 -3.37 -2.41
C THR A 83 -10.79 -2.89 -2.04
N LEU A 84 -10.63 -1.59 -1.86
CA LEU A 84 -9.46 -1.00 -1.21
C LEU A 84 -9.94 -0.26 0.03
N THR A 85 -9.39 -0.64 1.18
CA THR A 85 -9.56 0.09 2.45
C THR A 85 -8.21 0.62 2.89
N ALA A 86 -8.12 1.93 3.13
CA ALA A 86 -6.92 2.59 3.61
C ALA A 86 -7.24 3.51 4.79
N THR A 87 -6.54 3.31 5.91
CA THR A 87 -6.60 4.19 7.09
C THR A 87 -5.21 4.77 7.33
N ILE A 88 -5.02 6.04 6.99
CA ILE A 88 -3.72 6.70 6.96
C ILE A 88 -3.72 7.94 7.86
N GLY A 89 -2.64 8.23 8.58
CA GLY A 89 -2.50 9.54 9.22
C GLY A 89 -2.19 10.62 8.18
N GLN A 90 -0.92 10.68 7.77
CA GLN A 90 -0.42 11.60 6.73
C GLN A 90 -0.26 10.86 5.41
N PHE A 91 -0.99 11.26 4.37
CA PHE A 91 -0.94 10.63 3.07
C PHE A 91 -0.48 11.59 1.97
N ASP A 92 0.72 11.37 1.43
CA ASP A 92 1.19 12.04 0.21
C ASP A 92 1.00 11.12 -1.01
N ASN A 93 0.01 11.44 -1.83
CA ASN A 93 -0.27 10.80 -3.12
C ASN A 93 0.04 11.74 -4.29
N SER A 94 0.82 12.80 -4.08
CA SER A 94 1.10 13.81 -5.08
C SER A 94 2.05 13.31 -6.18
N ALA A 95 2.42 14.18 -7.12
CA ALA A 95 3.44 13.90 -8.13
C ALA A 95 3.20 12.59 -8.90
N LYS A 96 1.99 12.44 -9.47
CA LYS A 96 1.54 11.24 -10.21
C LYS A 96 1.37 9.98 -9.35
N GLY A 97 1.21 10.12 -8.04
CA GLY A 97 0.78 9.02 -7.17
C GLY A 97 -0.63 8.53 -7.54
N ARG A 98 -0.87 7.23 -7.38
CA ARG A 98 -2.12 6.57 -7.75
C ARG A 98 -2.60 5.65 -6.63
N LEU A 99 -3.84 5.88 -6.18
CA LEU A 99 -4.59 4.98 -5.32
C LEU A 99 -5.87 4.55 -6.04
N LEU A 100 -5.96 3.28 -6.44
CA LEU A 100 -6.98 2.79 -7.36
C LEU A 100 -7.72 1.58 -6.77
N ALA A 101 -9.04 1.58 -6.88
CA ALA A 101 -9.86 0.40 -6.63
C ALA A 101 -10.74 0.10 -7.84
N ASN A 102 -10.76 -1.15 -8.28
CA ASN A 102 -11.70 -1.64 -9.30
C ASN A 102 -13.03 -2.10 -8.67
N GLY A 103 -13.31 -1.63 -7.46
CA GLY A 103 -14.54 -1.78 -6.70
C GLY A 103 -14.57 -0.67 -5.63
N THR A 104 -15.16 -0.97 -4.48
CA THR A 104 -15.33 0.02 -3.41
C THR A 104 -14.00 0.58 -2.90
N MET A 105 -13.89 1.90 -2.89
CA MET A 105 -12.81 2.65 -2.25
C MET A 105 -13.28 3.19 -0.90
N LEU A 106 -12.63 2.78 0.19
CA LEU A 106 -12.80 3.37 1.51
C LEU A 106 -11.46 3.96 1.98
N LEU A 107 -11.32 5.28 1.87
CA LEU A 107 -10.14 6.01 2.31
C LEU A 107 -10.50 6.88 3.51
N THR A 108 -9.78 6.68 4.62
CA THR A 108 -9.76 7.59 5.76
C THR A 108 -8.34 8.10 5.91
N ALA A 109 -8.17 9.42 5.84
CA ALA A 109 -6.88 10.08 6.03
C ALA A 109 -7.03 11.30 6.95
N ASP A 110 -6.14 11.49 7.93
CA ASP A 110 -6.13 12.72 8.72
C ASP A 110 -5.73 13.91 7.83
N ASN A 111 -4.74 13.70 6.95
CA ASN A 111 -4.32 14.65 5.93
C ASN A 111 -4.04 13.92 4.62
N LEU A 112 -4.50 14.51 3.51
CA LEU A 112 -4.30 13.99 2.16
C LEU A 112 -3.74 15.08 1.24
N ASN A 113 -2.54 14.87 0.73
CA ASN A 113 -1.99 15.62 -0.39
C ASN A 113 -2.14 14.80 -1.68
N ASN A 114 -3.08 15.17 -2.55
CA ASN A 114 -3.31 14.51 -3.84
C ASN A 114 -3.01 15.43 -5.05
N GLN A 115 -2.11 16.40 -4.89
CA GLN A 115 -1.78 17.33 -5.97
C GLN A 115 -1.10 16.61 -7.15
N ASN A 116 -1.70 16.68 -8.34
CA ASN A 116 -1.28 15.91 -9.51
C ASN A 116 -1.27 14.39 -9.29
N GLY A 117 -2.02 13.90 -8.30
CA GLY A 117 -2.24 12.49 -8.03
C GLY A 117 -3.64 12.04 -8.43
N VAL A 118 -3.90 10.73 -8.34
CA VAL A 118 -5.21 10.14 -8.61
C VAL A 118 -5.63 9.27 -7.44
N VAL A 119 -6.85 9.51 -6.95
CA VAL A 119 -7.59 8.61 -6.06
C VAL A 119 -8.90 8.27 -6.76
N SER A 120 -9.18 6.99 -7.01
CA SER A 120 -10.37 6.58 -7.75
C SER A 120 -10.86 5.19 -7.31
N GLY A 121 -12.18 5.03 -7.21
CA GLY A 121 -12.89 3.77 -6.98
C GLY A 121 -14.11 3.66 -7.89
N GLN A 122 -14.71 2.47 -7.99
CA GLN A 122 -15.96 2.20 -8.71
C GLN A 122 -17.14 2.05 -7.74
#